data_AF-I4Z4L9-F1
#
_entry.id   AF-I4Z4L9-F1
#
_cell.length_a   1.000
_cell.length_b   1.000
_cell.length_c   1.000
_cell.angle_alpha   90.00
_cell.angle_beta   90.00
_cell.angle_gamma   90.00
#
_symmetry.space_group_name_H-M   'P 1'
#
loop_
_entity.id
_entity.type
_entity.pdbx_description
1 polymer ?
#
loop_
_entity_poly.entity_id
_entity_poly.type
_entity_poly.pdbx_seq_one_letter_code
_entity_poly.pdbx_strand_id
1 'polypeptide(L)'
;MTSEATTPPVQTGEPVPGFPLKFTWRTDKWRDIFDEQIELLKADVARARADGRIVLYLSCPISSRGGGWSGTNVDIARHVERSILKRWGEGFWVLNPAQYQLESKAGTGLIVGHAKRLGIDLDELLASGYPSGGDYLRMWTKVLVEDGANNLGHNFDAFYFLGPTDVFSFFTENGSQSMTAGIQNYFARKMDCDIEFRKQFAVPEIDFGASARSGAQDHWTQLRFDFLRFYGLRASANFSLGSHDEWQILRLINEGRRKETTSPTMLDGDVGQQIAAFFDGNQVSMAATEISISRGYSL
;
A
#
# COMPACT_ATOMS: atom_id res chain seq x y z
N MET A 1 -27.68 -19.65 22.56
CA MET A 1 -26.60 -20.44 21.94
C MET A 1 -25.69 -19.45 21.23
N THR A 2 -24.58 -19.09 21.84
CA THR A 2 -23.51 -18.31 21.20
C THR A 2 -22.89 -19.21 20.14
N SER A 3 -23.07 -18.90 18.86
CA SER A 3 -22.33 -19.60 17.81
C SER A 3 -20.85 -19.31 18.04
N GLU A 4 -20.05 -20.35 18.30
CA GLU A 4 -18.59 -20.23 18.23
C GLU A 4 -18.25 -19.67 16.85
N ALA A 5 -17.64 -18.48 16.82
CA ALA A 5 -17.15 -17.91 15.59
C ALA A 5 -16.02 -18.82 15.09
N THR A 6 -16.34 -19.70 14.14
CA THR A 6 -15.35 -20.53 13.46
C THR A 6 -14.31 -19.63 12.82
N THR A 7 -13.06 -19.75 13.27
CA THR A 7 -11.92 -19.05 12.68
C THR A 7 -11.89 -19.33 11.18
N PRO A 8 -11.77 -18.30 10.32
CA PRO A 8 -11.68 -18.50 8.88
C PRO A 8 -10.55 -19.46 8.51
N PRO A 9 -10.74 -20.33 7.51
CA PRO A 9 -9.67 -21.22 7.07
C PRO A 9 -8.51 -20.40 6.50
N VAL A 10 -7.30 -20.74 6.92
CA VAL A 10 -6.06 -20.06 6.49
C VAL A 10 -5.02 -21.08 6.05
N GLN A 11 -4.08 -20.61 5.22
CA GLN A 11 -2.89 -21.34 4.80
C GLN A 11 -1.65 -20.48 5.04
N THR A 12 -0.56 -21.12 5.45
CA THR A 12 0.76 -20.52 5.51
C THR A 12 1.64 -21.13 4.43
N GLY A 13 2.34 -20.30 3.65
CA GLY A 13 3.24 -20.80 2.62
C GLY A 13 3.88 -19.70 1.79
N GLU A 14 4.53 -20.09 0.70
CA GLU A 14 5.06 -19.17 -0.31
C GLU A 14 3.94 -18.81 -1.30
N PRO A 15 3.61 -17.51 -1.50
CA PRO A 15 2.61 -17.13 -2.50
C PRO A 15 2.99 -17.53 -3.93
N VAL A 16 4.30 -17.51 -4.21
CA VAL A 16 4.91 -17.90 -5.48
C VAL A 16 5.89 -19.04 -5.17
N PRO A 17 5.68 -20.25 -5.71
CA PRO A 17 6.54 -21.39 -5.42
C PRO A 17 8.02 -21.10 -5.69
N GLY A 18 8.88 -21.34 -4.71
CA GLY A 18 10.32 -21.12 -4.83
C GLY A 18 10.78 -19.68 -4.53
N PHE A 19 9.86 -18.74 -4.30
CA PHE A 19 10.19 -17.40 -3.84
C PHE A 19 10.17 -17.36 -2.30
N PRO A 20 11.30 -17.05 -1.62
CA PRO A 20 11.49 -17.35 -0.20
C PRO A 20 10.86 -16.30 0.74
N LEU A 21 9.61 -15.95 0.51
CA LEU A 21 8.78 -15.15 1.42
C LEU A 21 7.50 -15.90 1.74
N LYS A 22 7.21 -16.03 3.04
CA LYS A 22 6.04 -16.77 3.52
C LYS A 22 5.06 -15.84 4.20
N PHE A 23 3.78 -16.05 3.93
CA PHE A 23 2.68 -15.32 4.56
C PHE A 23 1.62 -16.30 5.03
N THR A 24 0.72 -15.82 5.89
CA THR A 24 -0.52 -16.52 6.22
C THR A 24 -1.68 -15.77 5.59
N TRP A 25 -2.49 -16.44 4.79
CA TRP A 25 -3.64 -15.86 4.10
C TRP A 25 -4.86 -16.78 4.21
N ARG A 26 -6.04 -16.21 4.00
CA ARG A 26 -7.31 -16.91 4.01
C ARG A 26 -7.48 -17.76 2.76
N THR A 27 -8.10 -18.92 2.91
CA THR A 27 -8.37 -19.87 1.82
C THR A 27 -9.85 -20.02 1.49
N ASP A 28 -10.69 -19.18 2.09
CA ASP A 28 -12.10 -19.06 1.77
C ASP A 28 -12.35 -18.14 0.57
N LYS A 29 -13.60 -17.69 0.39
CA LYS A 29 -14.07 -16.85 -0.74
C LYS A 29 -13.24 -15.57 -0.95
N TRP A 30 -12.51 -15.08 0.06
CA TRP A 30 -11.55 -13.98 -0.14
C TRP A 30 -10.44 -14.37 -1.11
N ARG A 31 -9.94 -15.61 -1.04
CA ARG A 31 -8.90 -16.09 -1.97
C ARG A 31 -9.35 -15.96 -3.42
N ASP A 32 -10.57 -16.38 -3.73
CA ASP A 32 -11.09 -16.37 -5.10
C ASP A 32 -11.24 -14.94 -5.64
N ILE A 33 -11.73 -14.01 -4.81
CA ILE A 33 -11.80 -12.58 -5.14
C ILE A 33 -10.41 -12.00 -5.40
N PHE A 34 -9.43 -12.32 -4.55
CA PHE A 34 -8.07 -11.84 -4.72
C PHE A 34 -7.37 -12.50 -5.93
N ASP A 35 -7.71 -13.73 -6.29
CA ASP A 35 -7.20 -14.39 -7.51
C ASP A 35 -7.70 -13.66 -8.77
N GLU A 36 -8.97 -13.27 -8.82
CA GLU A 36 -9.48 -12.40 -9.89
C GLU A 36 -8.80 -11.01 -9.92
N GLN A 37 -8.51 -10.45 -8.75
CA GLN A 37 -7.82 -9.16 -8.62
C GLN A 37 -6.37 -9.25 -9.12
N ILE A 38 -5.66 -10.35 -8.85
CA ILE A 38 -4.30 -10.62 -9.35
C ILE A 38 -4.31 -10.64 -10.88
N GLU A 39 -5.26 -11.33 -11.50
CA GLU A 39 -5.33 -11.43 -12.96
C GLU A 39 -5.63 -10.08 -13.62
N LEU A 40 -6.51 -9.26 -13.02
CA LEU A 40 -6.72 -7.88 -13.46
C LEU A 40 -5.43 -7.05 -13.39
N LEU A 41 -4.74 -7.10 -12.25
CA LEU A 41 -3.49 -6.35 -12.03
C LEU A 41 -2.41 -6.74 -13.04
N LYS A 42 -2.22 -8.04 -13.29
CA LYS A 42 -1.28 -8.54 -14.29
C LYS A 42 -1.67 -8.10 -15.70
N ALA A 43 -2.95 -8.11 -16.04
CA ALA A 43 -3.43 -7.65 -17.34
C ALA A 43 -3.19 -6.15 -17.55
N ASP A 44 -3.37 -5.32 -16.52
CA ASP A 44 -3.09 -3.88 -16.60
C ASP A 44 -1.59 -3.60 -16.72
N VAL A 45 -0.74 -4.33 -15.98
CA VAL A 45 0.73 -4.27 -16.15
C VAL A 45 1.13 -4.67 -17.56
N ALA A 46 0.60 -5.80 -18.07
CA ALA A 46 0.90 -6.26 -19.43
C ALA A 46 0.48 -5.24 -20.49
N ARG A 47 -0.67 -4.57 -20.31
CA ARG A 47 -1.14 -3.50 -21.20
C ARG A 47 -0.17 -2.30 -21.19
N ALA A 48 0.25 -1.85 -20.02
CA ALA A 48 1.22 -0.76 -19.91
C ALA A 48 2.53 -1.08 -20.64
N ARG A 49 3.04 -2.32 -20.50
CA ARG A 49 4.22 -2.79 -21.24
C ARG A 49 4.00 -2.85 -22.75
N ALA A 50 2.85 -3.36 -23.19
CA ALA A 50 2.49 -3.42 -24.61
C ALA A 50 2.40 -2.01 -25.24
N ASP A 51 2.00 -1.01 -24.45
CA ASP A 51 1.98 0.41 -24.82
C ASP A 51 3.38 1.06 -24.78
N GLY A 52 4.44 0.29 -24.48
CA GLY A 52 5.81 0.78 -24.42
C GLY A 52 6.11 1.67 -23.20
N ARG A 53 5.30 1.61 -22.14
CA ARG A 53 5.50 2.38 -20.91
C ARG A 53 6.52 1.70 -20.00
N ILE A 54 7.28 2.52 -19.28
CA ILE A 54 8.13 2.08 -18.16
C ILE A 54 7.24 1.85 -16.94
N VAL A 55 7.24 0.64 -16.39
CA VAL A 55 6.33 0.20 -15.33
C VAL A 55 6.97 0.42 -13.95
N LEU A 56 6.35 1.28 -13.15
CA LEU A 56 6.75 1.61 -11.79
C LEU A 56 5.76 1.04 -10.77
N TYR A 57 6.23 0.25 -9.80
CA TYR A 57 5.42 -0.08 -8.62
C TYR A 57 5.50 1.03 -7.57
N LEU A 58 4.37 1.55 -7.09
CA LEU A 58 4.32 2.55 -6.03
C LEU A 58 3.95 1.90 -4.68
N SER A 59 4.92 1.71 -3.80
CA SER A 59 4.68 1.27 -2.41
C SER A 59 4.18 2.45 -1.56
N CYS A 60 2.96 2.33 -1.02
CA CYS A 60 2.33 3.35 -0.18
C CYS A 60 1.80 2.77 1.14
N PRO A 61 1.94 3.49 2.27
CA PRO A 61 1.36 3.10 3.55
C PRO A 61 -0.17 3.33 3.54
N ILE A 62 -0.95 2.39 2.98
CA ILE A 62 -2.42 2.57 2.89
C ILE A 62 -3.10 2.41 4.25
N SER A 63 -2.59 1.55 5.12
CA SER A 63 -3.12 1.35 6.47
C SER A 63 -3.04 2.63 7.33
N SER A 64 -4.10 2.90 8.09
CA SER A 64 -4.18 4.00 9.06
C SER A 64 -3.55 3.69 10.42
N ARG A 65 -2.91 2.52 10.58
CA ARG A 65 -2.36 2.07 11.86
C ARG A 65 -1.42 3.14 12.45
N GLY A 66 -1.73 3.61 13.66
CA GLY A 66 -0.92 4.59 14.37
C GLY A 66 -1.43 6.04 14.33
N GLY A 67 -2.70 6.26 13.96
CA GLY A 67 -3.39 7.55 14.09
C GLY A 67 -3.76 8.24 12.77
N GLY A 68 -3.59 7.55 11.63
CA GLY A 68 -3.95 8.07 10.31
C GLY A 68 -5.41 7.80 9.92
N TRP A 69 -5.73 8.09 8.66
CA TRP A 69 -6.99 7.71 8.02
C TRP A 69 -6.71 7.18 6.62
N SER A 70 -7.21 5.97 6.31
CA SER A 70 -6.90 5.27 5.06
C SER A 70 -7.30 6.09 3.83
N GLY A 71 -8.42 6.82 3.88
CA GLY A 71 -8.83 7.73 2.80
C GLY A 71 -7.81 8.83 2.50
N THR A 72 -7.14 9.39 3.53
CA THR A 72 -6.06 10.38 3.33
C THR A 72 -4.82 9.70 2.76
N ASN A 73 -4.52 8.48 3.18
CA ASN A 73 -3.39 7.72 2.62
C ASN A 73 -3.61 7.43 1.13
N VAL A 74 -4.85 7.12 0.71
CA VAL A 74 -5.22 6.98 -0.70
C VAL A 74 -5.08 8.32 -1.45
N ASP A 75 -5.53 9.43 -0.87
CA ASP A 75 -5.40 10.76 -1.47
C ASP A 75 -3.92 11.16 -1.64
N ILE A 76 -3.07 10.81 -0.66
CA ILE A 76 -1.61 10.99 -0.71
C ILE A 76 -1.00 10.11 -1.81
N ALA A 77 -1.33 8.82 -1.88
CA ALA A 77 -0.78 7.92 -2.90
C ALA A 77 -1.09 8.42 -4.32
N ARG A 78 -2.32 8.90 -4.54
CA ARG A 78 -2.74 9.55 -5.79
C ARG A 78 -1.97 10.82 -6.09
N HIS A 79 -1.70 11.63 -5.08
CA HIS A 79 -0.87 12.83 -5.22
C HIS A 79 0.55 12.50 -5.64
N VAL A 80 1.14 11.48 -5.03
CA VAL A 80 2.50 11.04 -5.34
C VAL A 80 2.58 10.46 -6.74
N GLU A 81 1.63 9.62 -7.14
CA GLU A 81 1.49 9.14 -8.52
C GLU A 81 1.47 10.31 -9.52
N ARG A 82 0.61 11.32 -9.32
CA ARG A 82 0.57 12.52 -10.18
C ARG A 82 1.89 13.28 -10.17
N SER A 83 2.54 13.40 -9.02
CA SER A 83 3.82 14.10 -8.86
C SER A 83 4.96 13.37 -9.56
N ILE A 84 4.96 12.04 -9.56
CA ILE A 84 5.89 11.20 -10.32
C ILE A 84 5.66 11.45 -11.81
N LEU A 85 4.42 11.28 -12.31
CA LEU A 85 4.11 11.46 -13.73
C LEU A 85 4.41 12.87 -14.23
N LYS A 86 4.18 13.91 -13.40
CA LYS A 86 4.55 15.29 -13.73
C LYS A 86 6.06 15.50 -13.84
N ARG A 87 6.86 14.84 -13.00
CA ARG A 87 8.33 15.00 -12.98
C ARG A 87 9.04 14.13 -14.01
N TRP A 88 8.59 12.89 -14.17
CA TRP A 88 9.25 11.85 -14.98
C TRP A 88 8.65 11.76 -16.38
N GLY A 89 7.46 12.31 -16.57
CA GLY A 89 6.75 12.34 -17.84
C GLY A 89 5.87 11.10 -18.07
N GLU A 90 5.05 11.19 -19.11
CA GLU A 90 4.05 10.16 -19.42
C GLU A 90 4.66 8.85 -19.93
N GLY A 91 5.95 8.81 -20.29
CA GLY A 91 6.63 7.55 -20.65
C GLY A 91 6.58 6.48 -19.55
N PHE A 92 6.27 6.88 -18.32
CA PHE A 92 6.06 6.00 -17.18
C PHE A 92 4.57 5.67 -16.98
N TRP A 93 4.30 4.46 -16.50
CA TRP A 93 3.02 4.05 -15.95
C TRP A 93 3.23 3.56 -14.52
N VAL A 94 2.37 4.03 -13.60
CA VAL A 94 2.51 3.74 -12.18
C VAL A 94 1.43 2.76 -11.75
N LEU A 95 1.84 1.60 -11.25
CA LEU A 95 0.95 0.71 -10.52
C LEU A 95 0.80 1.24 -9.09
N ASN A 96 -0.33 1.89 -8.82
CA ASN A 96 -0.67 2.44 -7.51
C ASN A 96 -1.65 1.51 -6.74
N PRO A 97 -1.19 0.75 -5.72
CA PRO A 97 -2.01 -0.12 -4.87
C PRO A 97 -3.26 0.55 -4.30
N ALA A 98 -3.19 1.86 -4.02
CA ALA A 98 -4.29 2.64 -3.49
C ALA A 98 -5.51 2.71 -4.43
N GLN A 99 -5.42 2.22 -5.65
CA GLN A 99 -6.55 2.14 -6.59
C GLN A 99 -7.20 0.76 -6.65
N TYR A 100 -6.57 -0.26 -6.05
CA TYR A 100 -6.95 -1.67 -6.20
C TYR A 100 -7.37 -2.33 -4.88
N GLN A 101 -7.20 -1.67 -3.74
CA GLN A 101 -7.52 -2.22 -2.42
C GLN A 101 -8.82 -1.65 -1.83
N LEU A 102 -9.40 -2.36 -0.84
CA LEU A 102 -10.68 -2.01 -0.18
C LEU A 102 -10.66 -0.62 0.46
N GLU A 103 -9.49 -0.12 0.85
CA GLU A 103 -9.33 1.19 1.46
C GLU A 103 -9.66 2.35 0.51
N SER A 104 -9.82 2.07 -0.79
CA SER A 104 -10.20 3.04 -1.80
C SER A 104 -11.58 2.75 -2.39
N LYS A 105 -12.29 3.81 -2.81
CA LYS A 105 -13.55 3.65 -3.55
C LYS A 105 -13.38 2.88 -4.85
N ALA A 106 -12.26 3.09 -5.55
CA ALA A 106 -11.95 2.42 -6.80
C ALA A 106 -11.74 0.91 -6.58
N GLY A 107 -10.86 0.54 -5.65
CA GLY A 107 -10.59 -0.85 -5.31
C GLY A 107 -11.79 -1.57 -4.70
N THR A 108 -12.59 -0.88 -3.87
CA THR A 108 -13.89 -1.41 -3.42
C THR A 108 -14.80 -1.74 -4.60
N GLY A 109 -14.90 -0.85 -5.60
CA GLY A 109 -15.69 -1.09 -6.81
C GLY A 109 -15.21 -2.31 -7.60
N LEU A 110 -13.88 -2.51 -7.71
CA LEU A 110 -13.31 -3.69 -8.34
C LEU A 110 -13.68 -4.96 -7.58
N ILE A 111 -13.49 -4.99 -6.26
CA ILE A 111 -13.78 -6.13 -5.40
C ILE A 111 -15.26 -6.50 -5.42
N VAL A 112 -16.17 -5.51 -5.39
CA VAL A 112 -17.61 -5.72 -5.59
C VAL A 112 -17.88 -6.35 -6.96
N GLY A 113 -17.20 -5.87 -8.01
CA GLY A 113 -17.29 -6.43 -9.35
C GLY A 113 -16.84 -7.90 -9.42
N HIS A 114 -15.72 -8.23 -8.77
CA HIS A 114 -15.19 -9.60 -8.67
C HIS A 114 -16.16 -10.52 -7.91
N ALA A 115 -16.61 -10.10 -6.72
CA ALA A 115 -17.57 -10.86 -5.92
C ALA A 115 -18.86 -11.15 -6.69
N LYS A 116 -19.41 -10.15 -7.40
CA LYS A 116 -20.61 -10.33 -8.24
C LYS A 116 -20.40 -11.34 -9.35
N ARG A 117 -19.24 -11.34 -10.03
CA ARG A 117 -18.93 -12.32 -11.09
C ARG A 117 -18.81 -13.74 -10.55
N LEU A 118 -18.26 -13.88 -9.34
CA LEU A 118 -18.08 -15.16 -8.67
C LEU A 118 -19.36 -15.65 -7.95
N GLY A 119 -20.44 -14.87 -7.95
CA GLY A 119 -21.66 -15.20 -7.21
C GLY A 119 -21.46 -15.18 -5.68
N ILE A 120 -20.51 -14.39 -5.19
CA ILE A 120 -20.19 -14.24 -3.78
C ILE A 120 -20.98 -13.06 -3.20
N ASP A 121 -21.72 -13.31 -2.12
CA ASP A 121 -22.29 -12.26 -1.27
C ASP A 121 -21.16 -11.59 -0.47
N LEU A 122 -20.81 -10.36 -0.86
CA LEU A 122 -19.72 -9.63 -0.24
C LEU A 122 -20.11 -9.12 1.16
N ASP A 123 -21.37 -8.81 1.41
CA ASP A 123 -21.83 -8.31 2.71
C ASP A 123 -21.73 -9.43 3.76
N GLU A 124 -22.14 -10.66 3.38
CA GLU A 124 -21.94 -11.86 4.21
C GLU A 124 -20.45 -12.13 4.45
N LEU A 125 -19.62 -12.03 3.40
CA LEU A 125 -18.19 -12.29 3.51
C LEU A 125 -17.50 -11.26 4.42
N LEU A 126 -17.83 -9.97 4.30
CA LEU A 126 -17.33 -8.91 5.17
C LEU A 126 -17.77 -9.12 6.63
N ALA A 127 -19.01 -9.57 6.85
CA ALA A 127 -19.51 -9.91 8.18
C ALA A 127 -18.73 -11.09 8.80
N SER A 128 -18.20 -12.02 7.98
CA SER A 128 -17.34 -13.12 8.42
C SER A 128 -15.87 -12.71 8.69
N GLY A 129 -15.51 -11.46 8.38
CA GLY A 129 -14.21 -10.88 8.63
C GLY A 129 -13.51 -10.37 7.38
N TYR A 130 -12.73 -9.31 7.56
CA TYR A 130 -11.97 -8.62 6.51
C TYR A 130 -10.70 -9.41 6.12
N PRO A 131 -10.16 -9.17 4.90
CA PRO A 131 -8.84 -9.67 4.55
C PRO A 131 -7.79 -9.02 5.45
N SER A 132 -6.75 -9.79 5.76
CA SER A 132 -5.61 -9.39 6.56
C SER A 132 -4.47 -8.86 5.69
N GLY A 133 -3.41 -8.35 6.31
CA GLY A 133 -2.19 -7.98 5.58
C GLY A 133 -1.58 -9.15 4.80
N GLY A 134 -1.64 -10.37 5.33
CA GLY A 134 -1.11 -11.54 4.63
C GLY A 134 -1.88 -11.89 3.35
N ASP A 135 -3.19 -11.60 3.28
CA ASP A 135 -4.00 -11.74 2.07
C ASP A 135 -3.55 -10.77 0.98
N TYR A 136 -3.36 -9.50 1.35
CA TYR A 136 -2.83 -8.48 0.45
C TYR A 136 -1.41 -8.80 0.00
N LEU A 137 -0.52 -9.22 0.91
CA LEU A 137 0.87 -9.51 0.56
C LEU A 137 1.01 -10.79 -0.25
N ARG A 138 0.10 -11.77 -0.12
CA ARG A 138 0.00 -12.86 -1.09
C ARG A 138 -0.26 -12.32 -2.49
N MET A 139 -1.27 -11.46 -2.65
CA MET A 139 -1.61 -10.87 -3.95
C MET A 139 -0.46 -10.05 -4.51
N TRP A 140 0.09 -9.12 -3.72
CA TRP A 140 1.19 -8.28 -4.18
C TRP A 140 2.45 -9.08 -4.48
N THR A 141 2.78 -10.12 -3.69
CA THR A 141 3.89 -11.02 -4.03
C THR A 141 3.66 -11.68 -5.40
N LYS A 142 2.46 -12.23 -5.66
CA LYS A 142 2.15 -12.84 -6.97
C LYS A 142 2.24 -11.83 -8.11
N VAL A 143 1.72 -10.62 -7.95
CA VAL A 143 1.77 -9.57 -8.98
C VAL A 143 3.20 -9.10 -9.26
N LEU A 144 4.00 -8.89 -8.23
CA LEU A 144 5.34 -8.30 -8.33
C LEU A 144 6.41 -9.31 -8.76
N VAL A 145 6.23 -10.59 -8.42
CA VAL A 145 7.23 -11.63 -8.61
C VAL A 145 6.94 -12.46 -9.86
N GLU A 146 5.67 -12.85 -10.11
CA GLU A 146 5.34 -13.73 -11.24
C GLU A 146 5.47 -12.97 -12.57
N ASP A 147 6.29 -13.53 -13.46
CA ASP A 147 6.56 -12.97 -14.79
C ASP A 147 6.41 -13.98 -15.93
N GLY A 148 5.97 -15.20 -15.61
CA GLY A 148 5.81 -16.30 -16.58
C GLY A 148 7.13 -16.96 -16.99
N ALA A 149 8.24 -16.61 -16.34
CA ALA A 149 9.56 -17.18 -16.59
C ALA A 149 10.18 -17.72 -15.28
N ASN A 150 11.17 -17.02 -14.74
CA ASN A 150 11.95 -17.36 -13.55
C ASN A 150 11.39 -16.73 -12.27
N ASN A 151 10.26 -16.01 -12.35
CA ASN A 151 9.64 -15.33 -11.22
C ASN A 151 10.58 -14.32 -10.55
N LEU A 152 11.25 -13.50 -11.37
CA LEU A 152 12.15 -12.43 -10.95
C LEU A 152 11.60 -11.04 -11.31
N GLY A 153 10.28 -10.91 -11.34
CA GLY A 153 9.57 -9.64 -11.49
C GLY A 153 9.93 -8.89 -12.77
N HIS A 154 10.20 -9.58 -13.89
CA HIS A 154 10.58 -8.97 -15.17
C HIS A 154 9.51 -8.04 -15.78
N ASN A 155 8.36 -7.89 -15.13
CA ASN A 155 7.28 -6.98 -15.48
C ASN A 155 7.43 -5.56 -14.95
N PHE A 156 8.40 -5.31 -14.06
CA PHE A 156 8.62 -4.00 -13.43
C PHE A 156 10.03 -3.48 -13.72
N ASP A 157 10.09 -2.19 -14.03
CA ASP A 157 11.34 -1.48 -14.30
C ASP A 157 11.88 -0.78 -13.04
N ALA A 158 10.98 -0.39 -12.14
CA ALA A 158 11.36 0.25 -10.88
C ALA A 158 10.32 0.08 -9.76
N PHE A 159 10.76 0.30 -8.53
CA PHE A 159 9.94 0.45 -7.33
C PHE A 159 10.11 1.86 -6.75
N TYR A 160 9.01 2.47 -6.31
CA TYR A 160 9.00 3.76 -5.62
C TYR A 160 8.36 3.60 -4.25
N PHE A 161 9.12 3.87 -3.20
CA PHE A 161 8.67 3.84 -1.83
C PHE A 161 8.38 5.26 -1.35
N LEU A 162 7.11 5.50 -1.00
CA LEU A 162 6.65 6.81 -0.56
C LEU A 162 7.32 7.21 0.77
N GLY A 163 7.89 8.42 0.79
CA GLY A 163 8.59 8.96 1.96
C GLY A 163 7.93 10.19 2.59
N PRO A 164 8.56 10.79 3.61
CA PRO A 164 8.03 11.94 4.33
C PRO A 164 7.93 13.22 3.48
N THR A 165 8.86 13.46 2.55
CA THR A 165 8.82 14.62 1.64
C THR A 165 7.65 14.51 0.66
N ASP A 166 7.36 13.29 0.18
CA ASP A 166 6.19 13.02 -0.63
C ASP A 166 4.89 13.40 0.11
N VAL A 167 4.75 12.97 1.37
CA VAL A 167 3.60 13.36 2.21
C VAL A 167 3.56 14.87 2.47
N PHE A 168 4.73 15.47 2.71
CA PHE A 168 4.78 16.91 2.91
C PHE A 168 4.27 17.68 1.69
N SER A 169 4.66 17.24 0.50
CA SER A 169 4.25 17.87 -0.74
C SER A 169 2.73 17.86 -0.92
N PHE A 170 2.04 16.79 -0.48
CA PHE A 170 0.58 16.71 -0.51
C PHE A 170 -0.07 17.77 0.38
N PHE A 171 0.39 17.90 1.63
CA PHE A 171 -0.21 18.88 2.57
C PHE A 171 0.15 20.32 2.25
N THR A 172 1.20 20.56 1.47
CA THR A 172 1.65 21.92 1.09
C THR A 172 1.32 22.34 -0.32
N GLU A 173 0.76 21.45 -1.16
CA GLU A 173 0.41 21.73 -2.56
C GLU A 173 -0.42 23.02 -2.71
N ASN A 174 -1.27 23.32 -1.72
CA ASN A 174 -2.14 24.51 -1.71
C ASN A 174 -1.51 25.73 -1.00
N GLY A 175 -0.18 25.84 -0.98
CA GLY A 175 0.53 27.03 -0.48
C GLY A 175 0.60 27.16 1.05
N SER A 176 0.44 26.05 1.79
CA SER A 176 0.59 26.09 3.25
C SER A 176 2.04 26.39 3.63
N GLN A 177 2.25 27.38 4.50
CA GLN A 177 3.59 27.86 4.88
C GLN A 177 4.39 26.85 5.73
N SER A 178 3.73 25.86 6.32
CA SER A 178 4.38 24.80 7.09
C SER A 178 3.60 23.49 7.02
N MET A 179 4.27 22.39 7.34
CA MET A 179 3.66 21.05 7.43
C MET A 179 2.48 21.06 8.40
N THR A 180 2.68 21.59 9.60
CA THR A 180 1.65 21.65 10.63
C THR A 180 0.41 22.40 10.15
N ALA A 181 0.61 23.57 9.52
CA ALA A 181 -0.51 24.34 8.97
C ALA A 181 -1.23 23.56 7.86
N GLY A 182 -0.51 22.91 6.95
CA GLY A 182 -1.08 22.10 5.88
C GLY A 182 -1.93 20.94 6.39
N ILE A 183 -1.41 20.18 7.35
CA ILE A 183 -2.13 19.05 7.95
C ILE A 183 -3.38 19.53 8.72
N GLN A 184 -3.27 20.60 9.50
CA GLN A 184 -4.40 21.14 10.26
C GLN A 184 -5.50 21.70 9.35
N ASN A 185 -5.12 22.43 8.29
CA ASN A 185 -6.06 22.94 7.29
C ASN A 185 -6.76 21.80 6.55
N TYR A 186 -6.01 20.76 6.17
CA TYR A 186 -6.56 19.57 5.56
C TYR A 186 -7.57 18.87 6.48
N PHE A 187 -7.20 18.69 7.75
CA PHE A 187 -8.06 18.05 8.75
C PHE A 187 -9.36 18.82 8.92
N ALA A 188 -9.30 20.15 9.10
CA ALA A 188 -10.48 21.00 9.23
C ALA A 188 -11.39 20.88 8.00
N ARG A 189 -10.81 20.99 6.79
CA ARG A 189 -11.56 20.84 5.54
C ARG A 189 -12.25 19.47 5.44
N LYS A 190 -11.56 18.38 5.78
CA LYS A 190 -12.15 17.03 5.74
C LYS A 190 -13.27 16.86 6.77
N MET A 191 -13.14 17.44 7.96
CA MET A 191 -14.24 17.48 8.93
C MET A 191 -15.49 18.15 8.36
N ASP A 192 -15.33 19.17 7.51
CA ASP A 192 -16.46 19.90 6.91
C ASP A 192 -17.06 19.20 5.68
N CYS A 193 -16.24 18.56 4.84
CA CYS A 193 -16.70 18.05 3.54
C CYS A 193 -16.82 16.53 3.43
N ASP A 194 -16.26 15.76 4.36
CA ASP A 194 -16.20 14.30 4.27
C ASP A 194 -16.92 13.66 5.46
N ILE A 195 -18.09 13.06 5.19
CA ILE A 195 -18.96 12.48 6.22
C ILE A 195 -18.29 11.29 6.91
N GLU A 196 -17.54 10.46 6.18
CA GLU A 196 -16.89 9.29 6.75
C GLU A 196 -15.67 9.69 7.59
N PHE A 197 -14.92 10.71 7.14
CA PHE A 197 -13.89 11.33 7.97
C PHE A 197 -14.49 11.91 9.25
N ARG A 198 -15.57 12.69 9.14
CA ARG A 198 -16.25 13.28 10.29
C ARG A 198 -16.71 12.20 11.26
N LYS A 199 -17.31 11.11 10.81
CA LYS A 199 -17.72 10.00 11.68
C LYS A 199 -16.55 9.37 12.42
N GLN A 200 -15.41 9.17 11.74
CA GLN A 200 -14.21 8.58 12.33
C GLN A 200 -13.58 9.44 13.43
N PHE A 201 -13.62 10.76 13.27
CA PHE A 201 -13.01 11.71 14.19
C PHE A 201 -14.02 12.41 15.10
N ALA A 202 -15.34 12.19 14.92
CA ALA A 202 -16.36 12.77 15.77
C ALA A 202 -16.20 12.29 17.21
N VAL A 203 -16.30 13.24 18.15
CA VAL A 203 -16.46 12.95 19.57
C VAL A 203 -17.94 13.17 19.89
N PRO A 204 -18.74 12.11 20.13
CA PRO A 204 -20.19 12.20 20.30
C PRO A 204 -20.64 13.19 21.39
N GLU A 205 -19.77 13.45 22.36
CA GLU A 205 -19.98 14.36 23.49
C GLU A 205 -19.69 15.84 23.17
N ILE A 206 -19.20 16.14 21.97
CA ILE A 206 -19.03 17.51 21.45
C ILE A 206 -20.20 17.83 20.53
N ASP A 207 -21.18 18.54 21.06
CA ASP A 207 -22.15 19.27 20.24
C ASP A 207 -21.53 20.64 19.92
N PHE A 208 -21.32 20.96 18.64
CA PHE A 208 -20.78 22.26 18.20
C PHE A 208 -21.85 23.35 18.40
N GLY A 209 -22.17 23.65 19.66
CA GLY A 209 -23.27 24.53 20.06
C GLY A 209 -23.67 24.45 21.54
N ALA A 210 -23.23 23.43 22.30
CA ALA A 210 -23.49 23.30 23.74
C ALA A 210 -22.19 23.19 24.53
N SER A 211 -22.21 23.57 25.81
CA SER A 211 -21.05 23.46 26.71
C SER A 211 -20.58 22.00 26.79
N ALA A 212 -19.41 21.73 26.20
CA ALA A 212 -18.79 20.42 26.17
C ALA A 212 -18.65 19.85 27.61
N ARG A 213 -18.97 18.56 27.78
CA ARG A 213 -18.69 17.86 29.04
C ARG A 213 -17.17 17.87 29.29
N SER A 214 -16.75 18.01 30.55
CA SER A 214 -15.34 18.00 30.92
C SER A 214 -14.63 16.75 30.38
N GLY A 215 -13.57 16.92 29.58
CA GLY A 215 -12.77 15.84 28.98
C GLY A 215 -13.06 15.54 27.50
N ALA A 216 -14.22 15.92 26.96
CA ALA A 216 -14.52 15.73 25.53
C ALA A 216 -13.60 16.58 24.64
N GLN A 217 -13.34 17.82 25.07
CA GLN A 217 -12.42 18.74 24.40
C GLN A 217 -10.97 18.25 24.41
N ASP A 218 -10.53 17.60 25.49
CA ASP A 218 -9.19 17.02 25.61
C ASP A 218 -9.03 15.83 24.65
N HIS A 219 -10.04 14.94 24.58
CA HIS A 219 -10.04 13.82 23.65
C HIS A 219 -9.97 14.27 22.19
N TRP A 220 -10.77 15.27 21.81
CA TRP A 220 -10.72 15.87 20.48
C TRP A 220 -9.36 16.48 20.15
N THR A 221 -8.77 17.19 21.11
CA THR A 221 -7.43 17.76 20.97
C THR A 221 -6.38 16.67 20.74
N GLN A 222 -6.48 15.56 21.47
CA GLN A 222 -5.61 14.41 21.33
C GLN A 222 -5.75 13.74 19.94
N LEU A 223 -6.97 13.52 19.45
CA LEU A 223 -7.21 12.95 18.12
C LEU A 223 -6.58 13.79 17.01
N ARG A 224 -6.73 15.12 17.10
CA ARG A 224 -6.09 16.05 16.15
C ARG A 224 -4.56 16.01 16.24
N PHE A 225 -4.02 15.91 17.45
CA PHE A 225 -2.59 15.79 17.66
C PHE A 225 -2.04 14.46 17.13
N ASP A 226 -2.76 13.36 17.32
CA ASP A 226 -2.36 12.05 16.79
C ASP A 226 -2.41 12.02 15.26
N PHE A 227 -3.41 12.65 14.65
CA PHE A 227 -3.46 12.84 13.20
C PHE A 227 -2.24 13.66 12.71
N LEU A 228 -1.95 14.78 13.37
CA LEU A 228 -0.78 15.60 13.08
C LEU A 228 0.52 14.82 13.23
N ARG A 229 0.66 14.06 14.31
CA ARG A 229 1.84 13.25 14.60
C ARG A 229 2.02 12.15 13.56
N PHE A 230 0.93 11.50 13.15
CA PHE A 230 0.97 10.46 12.13
C PHE A 230 1.42 11.03 10.78
N TYR A 231 0.73 12.04 10.26
CA TYR A 231 1.05 12.60 8.94
C TYR A 231 2.32 13.44 8.91
N GLY A 232 2.72 14.03 10.04
CA GLY A 232 3.95 14.80 10.13
C GLY A 232 5.21 13.93 10.25
N LEU A 233 5.11 12.70 10.77
CA LEU A 233 6.29 11.90 11.14
C LEU A 233 6.26 10.43 10.67
N ARG A 234 5.09 9.82 10.50
CA ARG A 234 4.94 8.36 10.36
C ARG A 234 4.28 7.90 9.07
N ALA A 235 3.59 8.78 8.34
CA ALA A 235 2.98 8.45 7.07
C ALA A 235 4.07 8.24 5.99
N SER A 236 4.75 7.10 5.99
CA SER A 236 5.75 6.73 4.98
C SER A 236 5.94 5.22 4.97
N ALA A 237 6.63 4.72 3.93
CA ALA A 237 7.02 3.31 3.82
C ALA A 237 7.77 2.78 5.05
N ASN A 238 8.53 3.64 5.75
CA ASN A 238 9.30 3.30 6.95
C ASN A 238 8.48 2.80 8.14
N PHE A 239 7.16 3.03 8.15
CA PHE A 239 6.28 2.60 9.24
C PHE A 239 5.13 1.72 8.75
N SER A 240 5.25 1.18 7.53
CA SER A 240 4.25 0.33 6.90
C SER A 240 4.74 -1.11 6.85
N LEU A 241 4.02 -2.01 7.53
CA LEU A 241 4.32 -3.44 7.47
C LEU A 241 4.30 -3.96 6.03
N GLY A 242 3.33 -3.52 5.22
CA GLY A 242 3.26 -3.93 3.82
C GLY A 242 4.45 -3.43 3.00
N SER A 243 4.84 -2.17 3.19
CA SER A 243 6.01 -1.61 2.49
C SER A 243 7.32 -2.30 2.88
N HIS A 244 7.41 -2.76 4.12
CA HIS A 244 8.55 -3.54 4.57
C HIS A 244 8.65 -4.90 3.87
N ASP A 245 7.53 -5.62 3.71
CA ASP A 245 7.53 -6.87 2.96
C ASP A 245 7.76 -6.63 1.45
N GLU A 246 7.22 -5.54 0.89
CA GLU A 246 7.47 -5.13 -0.51
C GLU A 246 8.95 -4.80 -0.77
N TRP A 247 9.64 -4.20 0.19
CA TRP A 247 11.08 -4.02 0.14
C TRP A 247 11.81 -5.37 0.12
N GLN A 248 11.38 -6.32 0.96
CA GLN A 248 11.96 -7.66 0.99
C GLN A 248 11.70 -8.41 -0.32
N ILE A 249 10.53 -8.22 -0.95
CA ILE A 249 10.22 -8.75 -2.28
C ILE A 249 11.22 -8.21 -3.29
N LEU A 250 11.39 -6.88 -3.38
CA LEU A 250 12.37 -6.24 -4.27
C LEU A 250 13.79 -6.76 -4.03
N ARG A 251 14.24 -6.80 -2.77
CA ARG A 251 15.59 -7.28 -2.41
C ARG A 251 15.83 -8.70 -2.89
N LEU A 252 14.86 -9.59 -2.69
CA LEU A 252 14.94 -10.99 -3.10
C LEU A 252 14.89 -11.16 -4.62
N ILE A 253 14.08 -10.36 -5.32
CA ILE A 253 14.09 -10.32 -6.79
C ILE A 253 15.49 -9.92 -7.29
N ASN A 254 16.04 -8.82 -6.77
CA ASN A 254 17.36 -8.33 -7.18
C ASN A 254 18.48 -9.32 -6.84
N GLU A 255 18.41 -9.99 -5.69
CA GLU A 255 19.31 -11.08 -5.33
C GLU A 255 19.22 -12.25 -6.33
N GLY A 256 18.01 -12.64 -6.73
CA GLY A 256 17.78 -13.66 -7.76
C GLY A 256 18.37 -13.28 -9.12
N ARG A 257 18.09 -12.05 -9.59
CA ARG A 257 18.60 -11.56 -10.88
C ARG A 257 20.13 -11.51 -10.95
N ARG A 258 20.78 -11.13 -9.85
CA ARG A 258 22.25 -11.21 -9.75
C ARG A 258 22.75 -12.65 -9.85
N LYS A 259 22.14 -13.57 -9.12
CA LYS A 259 22.55 -14.99 -9.14
C LYS A 259 22.48 -15.62 -10.53
N GLU A 260 21.51 -15.22 -11.36
CA GLU A 260 21.39 -15.72 -12.75
C GLU A 260 22.55 -15.28 -13.66
N THR A 261 23.24 -14.21 -13.30
CA THR A 261 24.36 -13.65 -14.06
C THR A 261 25.72 -13.96 -13.43
N THR A 262 25.75 -14.71 -12.33
CA THR A 262 26.99 -15.16 -11.71
C THR A 262 27.80 -16.02 -12.68
N SER A 263 29.08 -15.68 -12.83
CA SER A 263 30.03 -16.41 -13.68
C SER A 263 31.43 -16.36 -13.07
N PRO A 264 32.40 -17.15 -13.57
CA PRO A 264 33.78 -17.08 -13.10
C PRO A 264 34.41 -15.68 -13.19
N THR A 265 33.92 -14.83 -14.10
CA THR A 265 34.38 -13.44 -14.27
C THR A 265 33.49 -12.41 -13.56
N MET A 266 32.39 -12.84 -12.94
CA MET A 266 31.41 -11.98 -12.29
C MET A 266 30.83 -12.73 -11.07
N LEU A 267 31.64 -12.79 -10.02
CA LEU A 267 31.38 -13.66 -8.86
C LEU A 267 30.10 -13.29 -8.10
N ASP A 268 29.79 -11.99 -8.04
CA ASP A 268 28.62 -11.47 -7.31
C ASP A 268 27.40 -11.23 -8.20
N GLY A 269 27.49 -11.61 -9.50
CA GLY A 269 26.47 -11.32 -10.50
C GLY A 269 26.51 -9.88 -11.05
N ASP A 270 25.69 -9.62 -12.06
CA ASP A 270 25.60 -8.33 -12.74
C ASP A 270 24.61 -7.41 -12.01
N VAL A 271 25.13 -6.36 -11.37
CA VAL A 271 24.31 -5.33 -10.73
C VAL A 271 23.42 -4.58 -11.73
N GLY A 272 23.76 -4.60 -13.03
CA GLY A 272 22.96 -4.01 -14.10
C GLY A 272 21.62 -4.70 -14.33
N GLN A 273 21.41 -5.92 -13.84
CA GLN A 273 20.13 -6.64 -13.96
C GLN A 273 19.12 -6.25 -12.87
N GLN A 274 19.55 -5.55 -11.82
CA GLN A 274 18.69 -5.18 -10.71
C GLN A 274 17.57 -4.22 -11.14
N ILE A 275 16.40 -4.36 -10.53
CA ILE A 275 15.32 -3.38 -10.59
C ILE A 275 15.74 -2.14 -9.78
N ALA A 276 15.55 -0.96 -10.38
CA ALA A 276 15.83 0.30 -9.69
C ALA A 276 14.84 0.55 -8.56
N ALA A 277 15.30 1.15 -7.45
CA ALA A 277 14.44 1.61 -6.37
C ALA A 277 14.61 3.08 -6.05
N PHE A 278 13.51 3.70 -5.66
CA PHE A 278 13.43 5.08 -5.21
C PHE A 278 12.77 5.15 -3.84
N PHE A 279 13.21 6.07 -3.01
CA PHE A 279 12.60 6.42 -1.74
C PHE A 279 12.53 7.94 -1.63
N ASP A 280 11.33 8.46 -1.35
CA ASP A 280 11.11 9.90 -1.11
C ASP A 280 11.66 10.80 -2.23
N GLY A 281 11.41 10.41 -3.49
CA GLY A 281 11.83 11.14 -4.68
C GLY A 281 13.29 10.98 -5.10
N ASN A 282 14.08 10.21 -4.35
CA ASN A 282 15.50 9.98 -4.63
C ASN A 282 15.77 8.50 -4.91
N GLN A 283 16.77 8.19 -5.74
CA GLN A 283 17.21 6.82 -5.89
C GLN A 283 17.80 6.32 -4.57
N VAL A 284 17.48 5.10 -4.17
CA VAL A 284 18.01 4.53 -2.93
C VAL A 284 19.51 4.27 -3.05
N SER A 285 20.24 4.31 -1.93
CA SER A 285 21.68 4.06 -1.96
C SER A 285 21.97 2.59 -2.31
N MET A 286 23.16 2.35 -2.90
CA MET A 286 23.58 0.99 -3.30
C MET A 286 23.43 0.00 -2.15
N ALA A 287 23.94 0.33 -0.96
CA ALA A 287 23.84 -0.53 0.21
C ALA A 287 22.38 -0.78 0.63
N ALA A 288 21.51 0.24 0.56
CA ALA A 288 20.12 0.08 0.95
C ALA A 288 19.43 -1.00 0.10
N THR A 289 19.63 -1.01 -1.22
CA THR A 289 18.99 -1.99 -2.13
C THR A 289 19.24 -3.46 -1.77
N GLU A 290 20.32 -3.75 -1.03
CA GLU A 290 20.76 -5.11 -0.75
C GLU A 290 20.55 -5.52 0.72
N ILE A 291 20.26 -4.58 1.61
CA ILE A 291 20.09 -4.84 3.04
C ILE A 291 18.67 -5.32 3.33
N SER A 292 18.58 -6.38 4.15
CA SER A 292 17.32 -6.81 4.73
C SER A 292 16.85 -5.84 5.80
N ILE A 293 15.55 -5.54 5.80
CA ILE A 293 14.92 -4.72 6.84
C ILE A 293 13.98 -5.56 7.72
N SER A 294 13.38 -4.95 8.74
CA SER A 294 12.40 -5.64 9.60
C SER A 294 11.23 -6.14 8.77
N ARG A 295 10.72 -7.33 9.11
CA ARG A 295 9.56 -7.95 8.44
C ARG A 295 8.27 -7.22 8.79
N GLY A 296 7.31 -7.27 7.86
CA GLY A 296 5.95 -6.84 8.09
C GLY A 296 5.07 -7.99 8.58
N TYR A 297 4.34 -8.56 7.63
CA TYR A 297 3.48 -9.73 7.75
C TYR A 297 4.20 -11.04 7.38
N SER A 298 5.40 -10.96 6.79
CA SER A 298 6.19 -12.14 6.42
C SER A 298 6.73 -12.92 7.63
N LEU A 299 6.84 -14.25 7.47
CA LEU A 299 7.27 -15.22 8.49
C LEU A 299 8.73 -15.67 8.35
#